data_AF-A0A6V8PTJ2-F1
#
_entry.id   AF-A0A6V8PTJ2-F1
#
_cell.length_a   1.000
_cell.length_b   1.000
_cell.length_c   1.000
_cell.angle_alpha   90.00
_cell.angle_beta   90.00
_cell.angle_gamma   90.00
#
_symmetry.space_group_name_H-M   'P 1'
#
loop_
_entity.id
_entity.type
_entity.pdbx_description
1 polymer ?
#
loop_
_entity_poly.entity_id
_entity_poly.type
_entity_poly.pdbx_seq_one_letter_code
_entity_poly.pdbx_strand_id
1 'polypeptide(L)'
;MERQNDIQQTIPGVHVSLSRVGITGAEKFIRIRYKGKENIFYSEMELYVDLSPKQMGVHMSRFSDVVNEVVDEIVRQEALDIESLAEKVSRRALEKQRAVRYEVNIRA
;
A
#
# COMPACT_ATOMS: atom_id res chain seq x y z
N MET A 1 24.16 -31.32 -15.38
CA MET A 1 23.99 -29.92 -14.91
C MET A 1 22.75 -29.37 -15.58
N GLU A 2 21.59 -29.57 -14.99
CA GLU A 2 20.34 -28.96 -15.47
C GLU A 2 20.37 -27.47 -15.11
N ARG A 3 20.35 -26.59 -16.12
CA ARG A 3 20.11 -25.17 -15.90
C ARG A 3 18.63 -25.04 -15.56
N GLN A 4 18.32 -24.69 -14.32
CA GLN A 4 16.99 -24.22 -13.94
C GLN A 4 16.65 -23.04 -14.88
N ASN A 5 15.74 -23.28 -15.81
CA ASN A 5 15.16 -22.20 -16.59
C ASN A 5 14.47 -21.27 -15.59
N ASP A 6 14.90 -20.02 -15.57
CA ASP A 6 14.32 -18.99 -14.73
C ASP A 6 12.91 -18.67 -15.25
N ILE A 7 11.94 -19.44 -14.77
CA ILE A 7 10.51 -19.30 -15.08
C ILE A 7 9.96 -17.92 -14.65
N GLN A 8 10.74 -17.12 -13.91
CA GLN A 8 10.37 -15.77 -13.49
C GLN A 8 10.51 -14.72 -14.61
N GLN A 9 11.13 -15.08 -15.75
CA GLN A 9 11.34 -14.17 -16.90
C GLN A 9 10.39 -14.44 -18.09
N THR A 10 9.43 -15.36 -17.95
CA THR A 10 8.57 -15.75 -19.08
C THR A 10 7.32 -14.85 -19.16
N ILE A 11 7.10 -14.24 -20.33
CA ILE A 11 5.89 -13.45 -20.61
C ILE A 11 4.70 -14.41 -20.69
N PRO A 12 3.64 -14.26 -19.86
CA PRO A 12 2.51 -15.18 -19.87
C PRO A 12 1.75 -15.13 -21.20
N GLY A 13 1.45 -16.29 -21.76
CA GLY A 13 0.66 -16.42 -23.00
C GLY A 13 -0.81 -16.00 -22.87
N VAL A 14 -1.31 -15.77 -21.64
CA VAL A 14 -2.66 -15.31 -21.34
C VAL A 14 -2.56 -14.18 -20.29
N HIS A 15 -3.01 -12.98 -20.65
CA HIS A 15 -2.98 -11.79 -19.79
C HIS A 15 -4.22 -11.77 -18.88
N VAL A 16 -4.27 -12.62 -17.85
CA VAL A 16 -5.30 -12.51 -16.80
C VAL A 16 -4.73 -11.65 -15.67
N SER A 17 -5.30 -10.45 -15.46
CA SER A 17 -4.92 -9.56 -14.34
C SER A 17 -5.49 -10.09 -13.02
N LEU A 18 -4.82 -11.07 -12.42
CA LEU A 18 -5.14 -11.66 -11.12
C LEU A 18 -4.12 -11.22 -10.06
N SER A 19 -3.97 -9.93 -9.78
CA SER A 19 -2.92 -9.48 -8.86
C SER A 19 -3.36 -8.31 -7.98
N ARG A 20 -4.56 -8.43 -7.38
CA ARG A 20 -4.87 -7.64 -6.18
C ARG A 20 -4.12 -8.23 -5.01
N VAL A 21 -3.24 -7.46 -4.40
CA VAL A 21 -2.50 -7.84 -3.18
C VAL A 21 -2.63 -6.73 -2.15
N GLY A 22 -2.50 -7.06 -0.88
CA GLY A 22 -2.73 -6.07 0.16
C GLY A 22 -2.20 -6.48 1.53
N ILE A 23 -2.22 -5.51 2.43
CA ILE A 23 -1.90 -5.66 3.85
C ILE A 23 -3.17 -5.34 4.63
N THR A 24 -3.49 -6.18 5.60
CA THR A 24 -4.66 -6.04 6.47
C THR A 24 -4.20 -6.02 7.93
N GLY A 25 -5.00 -5.41 8.81
CA GLY A 25 -4.71 -5.38 10.25
C GLY A 25 -3.52 -4.51 10.64
N ALA A 26 -3.20 -3.48 9.84
CA ALA A 26 -2.14 -2.54 10.20
C ALA A 26 -2.67 -1.56 11.24
N GLU A 27 -2.32 -1.79 12.50
CA GLU A 27 -2.76 -0.97 13.63
C GLU A 27 -1.83 0.23 13.83
N LYS A 28 -2.39 1.45 13.81
CA LYS A 28 -1.64 2.70 13.93
C LYS A 28 -2.39 3.73 14.77
N PHE A 29 -1.65 4.50 15.56
CA PHE A 29 -2.17 5.74 16.14
C PHE A 29 -2.10 6.85 15.09
N ILE A 30 -3.22 7.52 14.84
CA ILE A 30 -3.29 8.64 13.89
C ILE A 30 -3.61 9.94 14.63
N ARG A 31 -3.01 11.03 14.16
CA ARG A 31 -3.17 12.38 14.72
C ARG A 31 -3.97 13.24 13.77
N ILE A 32 -5.17 13.63 14.20
CA ILE A 32 -6.06 14.50 13.42
C ILE A 32 -6.22 15.83 14.14
N ARG A 33 -5.89 16.93 13.45
CA ARG A 33 -6.09 18.30 13.94
C ARG A 33 -7.35 18.90 13.34
N TYR A 34 -8.34 19.12 14.19
CA TYR A 34 -9.60 19.74 13.82
C TYR A 34 -9.88 20.95 14.70
N LYS A 35 -10.17 22.11 14.08
CA LYS A 35 -10.43 23.39 14.77
C LYS A 35 -9.38 23.75 15.84
N GLY A 36 -8.10 23.51 15.52
CA GLY A 36 -6.98 23.81 16.41
C GLY A 36 -6.79 22.86 17.60
N LYS A 37 -7.62 21.80 17.72
CA LYS A 37 -7.42 20.72 18.68
C LYS A 37 -6.84 19.49 18.00
N GLU A 38 -5.80 18.91 18.59
CA GLU A 38 -5.24 17.64 18.17
C GLU A 38 -5.98 16.50 18.90
N ASN A 39 -6.42 15.50 18.13
CA ASN A 39 -7.03 14.28 18.64
C ASN A 39 -6.22 13.08 18.15
N ILE A 40 -6.03 12.10 19.04
CA ILE A 40 -5.32 10.86 18.74
C ILE A 40 -6.35 9.74 18.67
N PHE A 41 -6.35 8.99 17.57
CA PHE A 41 -7.22 7.85 17.37
C PHE A 41 -6.40 6.58 17.22
N TYR A 42 -6.91 5.48 17.76
CA TYR A 42 -6.45 4.15 17.40
C TYR A 42 -7.13 3.76 16.09
N SER A 43 -6.35 3.31 15.10
CA SER A 43 -6.91 2.96 13.80
C SER A 43 -6.40 1.62 13.29
N GLU A 44 -7.27 0.92 12.58
CA GLU A 44 -6.94 -0.24 11.76
C GLU A 44 -6.94 0.18 10.29
N MET A 45 -5.87 -0.17 9.57
CA MET A 45 -5.73 0.12 8.15
C MET A 45 -5.68 -1.15 7.31
N GLU A 46 -6.37 -1.11 6.18
CA GLU A 46 -6.33 -2.13 5.13
C GLU A 46 -5.92 -1.46 3.81
N LEU A 47 -4.87 -1.97 3.17
CA LEU A 47 -4.31 -1.39 1.95
C LEU A 47 -4.28 -2.43 0.85
N TYR A 48 -4.85 -2.10 -0.30
CA TYR A 48 -4.87 -2.97 -1.48
C TYR A 48 -4.23 -2.26 -2.68
N VAL A 49 -3.49 -3.02 -3.47
CA VAL A 49 -2.90 -2.58 -4.72
C VAL A 49 -3.36 -3.48 -5.86
N ASP A 50 -3.67 -2.88 -6.99
CA ASP A 50 -3.83 -3.60 -8.25
C ASP A 50 -2.55 -3.43 -9.07
N LEU A 51 -1.81 -4.52 -9.25
CA LEU A 51 -0.53 -4.54 -9.96
C LEU A 51 -0.71 -4.61 -11.47
N SER A 52 0.23 -4.01 -12.20
CA SER A 52 0.23 -4.11 -13.67
C SER A 52 0.53 -5.56 -14.10
N PRO A 53 -0.15 -6.10 -15.15
CA PRO A 53 0.14 -7.44 -15.68
C PRO A 53 1.60 -7.66 -16.13
N LYS A 54 2.36 -6.57 -16.32
CA LYS A 54 3.79 -6.62 -16.67
C LYS A 54 4.71 -6.75 -15.45
N GLN A 55 4.19 -6.57 -14.24
CA GLN A 55 4.92 -6.73 -12.97
C GLN A 55 4.70 -8.16 -12.44
N MET A 56 5.20 -9.15 -13.17
CA MET A 56 5.26 -10.53 -12.68
C MET A 56 6.25 -10.58 -11.49
N GLY A 57 5.77 -10.97 -10.31
CA GLY A 57 6.62 -11.21 -9.14
C GLY A 57 6.90 -9.98 -8.28
N VAL A 58 5.88 -9.46 -7.60
CA VAL A 58 6.12 -8.59 -6.44
C VAL A 58 6.68 -9.45 -5.31
N HIS A 59 7.91 -9.16 -4.87
CA HIS A 59 8.43 -9.71 -3.61
C HIS A 59 7.57 -9.19 -2.46
N MET A 60 6.66 -10.02 -1.95
CA MET A 60 5.66 -9.62 -0.95
C MET A 60 6.27 -8.98 0.32
N SER A 61 7.46 -9.42 0.72
CA SER A 61 8.19 -8.80 1.83
C SER A 61 8.53 -7.34 1.54
N ARG A 62 9.19 -7.08 0.40
CA ARG A 62 9.54 -5.71 -0.02
C ARG A 62 8.31 -4.83 -0.24
N PHE A 63 7.23 -5.42 -0.75
CA PHE A 63 5.96 -4.72 -0.88
C PHE A 63 5.45 -4.25 0.48
N SER A 64 5.38 -5.19 1.43
CA SER A 64 4.93 -4.91 2.79
C SER A 64 5.81 -3.86 3.46
N ASP A 65 7.13 -3.98 3.31
CA ASP A 65 8.09 -3.03 3.89
C ASP A 65 7.90 -1.61 3.34
N VAL A 66 7.76 -1.46 2.02
CA VAL A 66 7.55 -0.15 1.38
C VAL A 66 6.22 0.47 1.79
N VAL A 67 5.16 -0.33 1.87
CA VAL A 67 3.84 0.16 2.29
C VAL A 67 3.87 0.57 3.76
N ASN A 68 4.47 -0.24 4.64
CA ASN A 68 4.63 0.10 6.05
C ASN A 68 5.45 1.38 6.24
N GLU A 69 6.54 1.55 5.50
CA GLU A 69 7.35 2.78 5.52
C GLU A 69 6.51 4.01 5.13
N VAL A 70 5.70 3.90 4.07
CA VAL A 70 4.82 4.99 3.62
C VAL A 70 3.76 5.32 4.67
N VAL A 71 3.13 4.30 5.24
CA VAL A 71 2.13 4.48 6.32
C VAL A 71 2.81 5.16 7.51
N ASP A 72 3.97 4.67 7.96
CA ASP A 72 4.70 5.21 9.11
C ASP A 72 5.19 6.65 8.89
N GLU A 73 5.62 6.99 7.68
CA GLU A 73 5.98 8.37 7.31
C GLU A 73 4.79 9.31 7.44
N ILE A 74 3.61 8.87 6.99
CA ILE A 74 2.43 9.71 6.88
C ILE A 74 1.67 9.83 8.21
N VAL A 75 1.54 8.76 8.98
CA VAL A 75 0.83 8.80 10.29
C VAL A 75 1.56 9.64 11.34
N ARG A 76 2.87 9.88 11.15
CA ARG A 76 3.66 10.83 11.96
C ARG A 76 3.33 12.30 11.65
N GLN A 77 2.77 12.57 10.48
CA GLN A 77 2.36 13.90 10.08
C GLN A 77 0.96 14.19 10.59
N GLU A 78 0.70 15.46 10.90
CA GLU A 78 -0.65 15.89 11.24
C GLU A 78 -1.53 15.90 9.99
N ALA A 79 -2.72 15.29 10.09
CA ALA A 79 -3.77 15.37 9.07
C ALA A 79 -4.92 16.27 9.55
N LEU A 80 -5.63 16.88 8.60
CA LEU A 80 -6.83 17.68 8.88
C LEU A 80 -8.05 16.80 9.17
N ASP A 81 -8.14 15.68 8.44
CA ASP A 81 -9.21 14.69 8.51
C ASP A 81 -8.70 13.31 8.04
N ILE A 82 -9.54 12.27 8.18
CA ILE A 82 -9.18 10.88 7.87
C ILE A 82 -9.12 10.64 6.35
N GLU A 83 -9.94 11.34 5.58
CA GLU A 83 -9.96 11.30 4.13
C GLU A 83 -8.64 11.78 3.54
N SER A 84 -8.14 12.92 4.02
CA SER A 84 -6.83 13.47 3.63
C SER A 84 -5.69 12.51 3.98
N LEU A 85 -5.81 11.80 5.10
CA LEU A 85 -4.82 10.79 5.50
C LEU A 85 -4.81 9.62 4.50
N ALA A 86 -5.98 9.05 4.21
CA ALA A 86 -6.13 7.94 3.26
C ALA A 86 -5.67 8.33 1.85
N GLU A 87 -5.98 9.54 1.39
CA GLU A 87 -5.53 10.07 0.11
C GLU A 87 -4.00 10.18 0.05
N LYS A 88 -3.36 10.75 1.08
CA LYS A 88 -1.90 10.87 1.16
C LYS A 88 -1.22 9.51 1.10
N VAL A 89 -1.71 8.54 1.88
CA VAL A 89 -1.16 7.17 1.90
C VAL A 89 -1.30 6.55 0.51
N SER A 90 -2.48 6.63 -0.10
CA SER A 90 -2.75 6.07 -1.43
C SER A 90 -1.85 6.69 -2.50
N ARG A 91 -1.73 8.02 -2.53
CA ARG A 91 -0.92 8.75 -3.50
C ARG A 91 0.56 8.39 -3.36
N ARG A 92 1.08 8.40 -2.13
CA ARG A 92 2.49 8.11 -1.87
C ARG A 92 2.85 6.66 -2.20
N ALA A 93 1.97 5.71 -1.89
CA ALA A 93 2.15 4.31 -2.24
C ALA A 93 2.13 4.11 -3.77
N LEU A 94 1.20 4.77 -4.47
CA LEU A 94 1.11 4.73 -5.93
C LEU A 94 2.39 5.25 -6.60
N GLU A 95 2.92 6.39 -6.14
CA GLU A 95 4.16 6.98 -6.62
C GLU A 95 5.36 6.05 -6.43
N LYS A 96 5.50 5.43 -5.25
CA LYS A 96 6.63 4.53 -4.94
C LYS A 96 6.59 3.23 -5.75
N GLN A 97 5.41 2.68 -6.03
CA GLN A 97 5.28 1.32 -6.56
C GLN A 97 4.86 1.21 -8.02
N ARG A 98 4.54 2.35 -8.68
CA ARG A 98 4.10 2.39 -10.09
C ARG A 98 2.94 1.42 -10.37
N ALA A 99 2.06 1.24 -9.38
CA ALA A 99 0.90 0.39 -9.51
C ALA A 99 -0.18 1.05 -10.39
N VAL A 100 -1.22 0.29 -10.71
CA VAL A 100 -2.36 0.81 -11.49
C VAL A 100 -3.36 1.51 -10.57
N ARG A 101 -3.59 0.94 -9.38
CA ARG A 101 -4.53 1.46 -8.38
C ARG A 101 -4.07 1.12 -6.98
N TYR A 102 -4.30 2.05 -6.06
CA TYR A 102 -4.24 1.83 -4.62
C TYR A 102 -5.59 2.13 -3.99
N GLU A 103 -5.92 1.33 -2.97
CA GLU A 103 -7.09 1.52 -2.13
C GLU A 103 -6.63 1.45 -0.67
N VAL A 104 -7.05 2.41 0.13
CA VAL A 104 -6.73 2.50 1.55
C VAL A 104 -8.04 2.65 2.31
N ASN A 105 -8.30 1.72 3.22
CA ASN A 105 -9.40 1.77 4.16
C ASN A 105 -8.82 2.03 5.55
N ILE A 106 -9.40 2.99 6.27
CA ILE A 106 -9.02 3.34 7.63
C ILE A 106 -10.28 3.26 8.49
N ARG A 107 -10.22 2.52 9.59
CA ARG A 107 -11.26 2.45 10.62
C ARG A 107 -10.68 3.00 11.91
N ALA A 108 -11.33 4.00 12.51
CA ALA A 108 -10.85 4.73 13.68
C ALA A 108 -12.01 5.12 14.61
#